data_AF-A0A3A8M3Y3-F1
#
_entry.id   AF-A0A3A8M3Y3-F1
#
_cell.length_a   1.000
_cell.length_b   1.000
_cell.length_c   1.000
_cell.angle_alpha   90.00
_cell.angle_beta   90.00
_cell.angle_gamma   90.00
#
_symmetry.space_group_name_H-M   'P 1'
#
loop_
_entity.id
_entity.type
_entity.pdbx_description
1 polymer ?
#
loop_
_entity_poly.entity_id
_entity_poly.type
_entity_poly.pdbx_seq_one_letter_code
_entity_poly.pdbx_strand_id
1 'polypeptide(L)'
;MNFPWDQLLVKGNWMITMAQIGAPFLVIGLIAVITYFKLWKYLYKEWFTSVDHKKIGIMYLICAVLMFVRGGIDALLIRAQLTVPDNKFLESNHYNEIFSTHGVIMIIFMAMPFIFGLWNIVVPLQIGARDVAFPVLNNVSFWLFFAGMILFNLSFIIGGSPAAGWTNYAPLAGEFSPGPG
;
A
#
# COMPACT_ATOMS: atom_id res chain seq x y z
N MET A 1 -2.46 3.21 -31.22
CA MET A 1 -2.25 3.71 -29.85
C MET A 1 -0.75 3.60 -29.56
N ASN A 2 -0.03 4.72 -29.57
CA ASN A 2 1.35 4.74 -29.09
C ASN A 2 1.29 4.86 -27.57
N PHE A 3 1.55 3.76 -26.88
CA PHE A 3 1.62 3.78 -25.42
C PHE A 3 2.88 4.58 -25.02
N PRO A 4 2.76 5.62 -24.15
CA PRO A 4 3.87 6.49 -23.81
C PRO A 4 4.82 5.79 -22.83
N TRP A 5 5.67 4.89 -23.36
CA TRP A 5 6.66 4.12 -22.61
C TRP A 5 7.65 5.00 -21.82
N ASP A 6 7.82 6.24 -22.24
CA ASP A 6 8.67 7.24 -21.62
C ASP A 6 8.08 7.81 -20.31
N GLN A 7 6.76 7.73 -20.12
CA GLN A 7 6.04 8.23 -18.94
C GLN A 7 5.84 7.16 -17.85
N LEU A 8 6.09 5.88 -18.17
CA LEU A 8 5.98 4.78 -17.20
C LEU A 8 7.03 4.88 -16.09
N LEU A 9 8.25 5.29 -16.43
CA LEU A 9 9.36 5.38 -15.48
C LEU A 9 9.53 6.83 -15.06
N VAL A 10 9.33 7.08 -13.77
CA VAL A 10 9.65 8.37 -13.15
C VAL A 10 11.19 8.54 -13.18
N LYS A 11 11.67 9.53 -13.93
CA LYS A 11 13.11 9.83 -14.11
C LYS A 11 13.49 11.08 -13.32
N GLY A 12 14.73 11.16 -12.86
CA GLY A 12 15.32 12.40 -12.32
C GLY A 12 15.57 12.41 -10.81
N ASN A 13 14.95 11.52 -10.03
CA ASN A 13 15.19 11.41 -8.59
C ASN A 13 15.81 10.05 -8.24
N TRP A 14 17.04 10.07 -7.72
CA TRP A 14 17.78 8.87 -7.33
C TRP A 14 17.04 8.00 -6.31
N MET A 15 16.25 8.59 -5.41
CA MET A 15 15.44 7.86 -4.42
C MET A 15 14.35 7.03 -5.10
N ILE A 16 13.67 7.62 -6.09
CA ILE A 16 12.60 6.94 -6.84
C ILE A 16 13.21 5.84 -7.72
N THR A 17 14.34 6.11 -8.37
CA THR A 17 15.06 5.09 -9.16
C THR A 17 15.53 3.92 -8.29
N MET A 18 16.03 4.19 -7.07
CA MET A 18 16.38 3.14 -6.12
C MET A 18 15.16 2.31 -5.71
N ALA A 19 14.00 2.94 -5.48
CA ALA A 19 12.77 2.22 -5.19
C ALA A 19 12.26 1.39 -6.38
N GLN A 20 12.34 1.93 -7.60
CA GLN A 20 11.97 1.24 -8.83
C GLN A 20 12.80 0.00 -9.10
N ILE A 21 14.08 0.00 -8.70
CA ILE A 21 14.96 -1.16 -8.80
C ILE A 21 14.75 -2.10 -7.61
N GLY A 22 14.74 -1.55 -6.39
CA GLY A 22 14.68 -2.31 -5.14
C GLY A 22 13.38 -3.09 -4.96
N ALA A 23 12.23 -2.52 -5.34
CA ALA A 23 10.95 -3.19 -5.16
C ALA A 23 10.81 -4.48 -5.99
N PRO A 24 11.14 -4.53 -7.30
CA PRO A 24 11.22 -5.78 -8.05
C PRO A 24 12.18 -6.80 -7.43
N PHE A 25 13.37 -6.38 -6.97
CA PHE A 25 14.31 -7.30 -6.31
C PHE A 25 13.75 -7.88 -5.01
N LEU A 26 13.04 -7.08 -4.22
CA LEU A 26 12.37 -7.52 -3.00
C LEU A 26 11.30 -8.57 -3.34
N VAL A 27 10.47 -8.30 -4.35
CA VAL A 27 9.44 -9.26 -4.82
C VAL A 27 10.07 -10.56 -5.31
N ILE A 28 11.12 -10.49 -6.13
CA ILE A 28 11.85 -11.66 -6.62
C ILE A 28 12.46 -12.44 -5.45
N GLY A 29 13.06 -11.75 -4.47
CA GLY A 29 13.61 -12.36 -3.26
C GLY A 29 12.54 -13.10 -2.45
N LEU A 30 11.37 -12.49 -2.24
CA LEU A 30 10.22 -13.12 -1.59
C LEU A 30 9.76 -14.38 -2.33
N ILE A 31 9.61 -14.30 -3.66
CA ILE A 31 9.22 -15.44 -4.50
C ILE A 31 10.27 -16.56 -4.41
N ALA A 32 11.56 -16.21 -4.44
CA ALA A 32 12.65 -17.16 -4.32
C ALA A 32 12.63 -17.87 -2.96
N VAL A 33 12.44 -17.14 -1.85
CA VAL A 33 12.32 -17.69 -0.50
C VAL A 33 11.13 -18.66 -0.41
N ILE A 34 9.94 -18.23 -0.87
CA ILE A 34 8.73 -19.07 -0.86
C ILE A 34 8.94 -20.35 -1.67
N THR A 35 9.63 -20.25 -2.81
CA THR A 35 9.90 -21.38 -3.70
C THR A 35 10.95 -22.32 -3.10
N TYR A 36 12.03 -21.78 -2.54
CA TYR A 36 13.10 -22.54 -1.89
C TYR A 36 12.56 -23.38 -0.73
N PHE A 37 11.73 -22.79 0.13
CA PHE A 37 11.09 -23.49 1.26
C PHE A 37 9.81 -24.26 0.88
N LYS A 38 9.43 -24.29 -0.41
CA LYS A 38 8.24 -25.01 -0.94
C LYS A 38 6.93 -24.64 -0.23
N LEU A 39 6.79 -23.38 0.17
CA LEU A 39 5.66 -22.89 0.96
C LEU A 39 4.38 -22.66 0.14
N TRP A 40 4.45 -22.71 -1.20
CA TRP A 40 3.31 -22.45 -2.10
C TRP A 40 2.05 -23.25 -1.77
N LYS A 41 2.17 -24.56 -1.55
CA LYS A 41 1.03 -25.43 -1.24
C LYS A 41 0.40 -25.07 0.12
N TYR A 42 1.24 -24.72 1.09
CA TYR A 42 0.80 -24.30 2.41
C TYR A 42 0.08 -22.94 2.35
N LEU A 43 0.69 -21.94 1.73
CA LEU A 43 0.10 -20.60 1.58
C LEU A 43 -1.24 -20.65 0.86
N TYR A 44 -1.31 -21.40 -0.25
CA TYR A 44 -2.55 -21.52 -1.01
C TYR A 44 -3.68 -22.13 -0.18
N LYS A 45 -3.45 -23.31 0.41
CA LYS A 45 -4.49 -24.07 1.13
C LYS A 45 -4.86 -23.46 2.48
N GLU A 46 -3.87 -22.99 3.23
CA GLU A 46 -4.07 -22.58 4.62
C GLU A 46 -4.40 -21.11 4.76
N TRP A 47 -3.94 -20.24 3.85
CA TRP A 47 -4.05 -18.79 3.99
C TRP A 47 -4.89 -18.17 2.87
N PHE A 48 -4.48 -18.30 1.61
CA PHE A 48 -5.08 -17.55 0.51
C PHE A 48 -6.55 -17.91 0.26
N THR A 49 -6.90 -19.19 0.35
CA THR A 49 -8.27 -19.66 0.19
C THR A 49 -8.98 -19.87 1.53
N SER A 50 -8.42 -19.37 2.64
CA SER A 50 -9.02 -19.57 3.95
C SER A 50 -10.30 -18.75 4.11
N VAL A 51 -11.27 -19.31 4.84
CA VAL A 51 -12.49 -18.61 5.26
C VAL A 51 -12.49 -18.32 6.77
N ASP A 52 -11.49 -18.80 7.51
CA ASP A 52 -11.38 -18.58 8.96
C ASP A 52 -11.13 -17.08 9.24
N HIS A 53 -12.09 -16.44 9.92
CA HIS A 53 -12.02 -15.03 10.31
C HIS A 53 -10.73 -14.66 11.05
N LYS A 54 -10.12 -15.58 11.81
CA LYS A 54 -8.85 -15.33 12.50
C LYS A 54 -7.70 -15.18 11.52
N LYS A 55 -7.61 -16.08 10.54
CA LYS A 55 -6.54 -16.05 9.53
C LYS A 55 -6.69 -14.83 8.63
N ILE A 56 -7.92 -14.52 8.20
CA ILE A 56 -8.21 -13.30 7.43
C ILE A 56 -7.83 -12.06 8.22
N GLY A 57 -8.20 -11.98 9.50
CA GLY A 57 -7.81 -10.86 10.36
C GLY A 57 -6.30 -10.72 10.53
N ILE A 58 -5.55 -11.82 10.67
CA ILE A 58 -4.08 -11.80 10.70
C ILE A 58 -3.50 -11.24 9.40
N MET A 59 -4.04 -11.64 8.23
CA MET A 59 -3.57 -11.12 6.95
C MET A 59 -3.80 -9.60 6.84
N TYR A 60 -4.95 -9.09 7.31
CA TYR A 60 -5.20 -7.65 7.40
C TYR A 60 -4.18 -6.93 8.29
N LEU A 61 -3.89 -7.49 9.48
CA LEU A 61 -2.91 -6.91 10.41
C LEU A 61 -1.49 -6.89 9.84
N ILE A 62 -1.07 -7.95 9.14
CA ILE A 62 0.22 -7.99 8.45
C ILE A 62 0.29 -6.87 7.41
N CYS A 63 -0.75 -6.70 6.58
CA CYS A 63 -0.79 -5.63 5.59
C CYS A 63 -0.75 -4.24 6.26
N ALA A 64 -1.51 -4.04 7.34
CA ALA A 64 -1.52 -2.79 8.08
C ALA A 64 -0.14 -2.45 8.66
N VAL A 65 0.60 -3.44 9.21
CA VAL A 65 1.96 -3.23 9.72
C VAL A 65 2.93 -2.86 8.58
N LEU A 66 2.85 -3.52 7.43
CA LEU A 66 3.67 -3.17 6.27
C LEU A 66 3.38 -1.73 5.79
N MET A 67 2.10 -1.36 5.75
CA MET A 67 1.67 0.00 5.38
C MET A 67 2.03 1.04 6.43
N PHE A 68 2.05 0.67 7.72
CA PHE A 68 2.54 1.53 8.79
C PHE A 68 4.03 1.86 8.60
N VAL A 69 4.85 0.87 8.23
CA VAL A 69 6.27 1.11 7.93
C VAL A 69 6.42 2.02 6.71
N ARG A 70 5.69 1.74 5.62
CA ARG A 70 5.71 2.58 4.40
C ARG A 70 5.31 4.03 4.70
N GLY A 71 4.13 4.23 5.31
CA GLY A 71 3.64 5.55 5.70
C GLY A 71 4.53 6.25 6.72
N GLY A 72 5.16 5.49 7.61
CA GLY A 72 6.15 6.00 8.57
C GLY A 72 7.41 6.54 7.88
N ILE A 73 7.91 5.86 6.86
CA ILE A 73 9.04 6.35 6.05
C ILE A 73 8.65 7.67 5.37
N ASP A 74 7.46 7.75 4.77
CA ASP A 74 6.98 9.00 4.15
C ASP A 74 6.92 10.17 5.14
N ALA A 75 6.42 9.91 6.36
CA ALA A 75 6.37 10.91 7.42
C ALA A 75 7.76 11.40 7.80
N LEU A 76 8.74 10.49 7.90
CA LEU A 76 10.13 10.84 8.18
C LEU A 76 10.73 11.68 7.05
N LEU A 77 10.46 11.36 5.79
CA LEU A 77 10.92 12.14 4.64
C LEU A 77 10.33 13.55 4.63
N ILE A 78 9.02 13.69 4.89
CA ILE A 78 8.34 14.98 5.05
C ILE A 78 9.01 15.82 6.15
N ARG A 79 9.25 15.21 7.32
CA ARG A 79 9.87 15.91 8.46
C ARG A 79 11.33 16.24 8.21
N ALA A 80 12.08 15.38 7.51
CA ALA A 80 13.45 15.66 7.10
C ALA A 80 13.53 16.88 6.17
N GLN A 81 12.62 16.98 5.18
CA GLN A 81 12.53 18.17 4.32
C GLN A 81 12.22 19.43 5.14
N LEU A 82 11.31 19.36 6.11
CA LEU A 82 10.86 20.51 6.91
C LEU A 82 11.76 20.85 8.12
N THR A 83 12.94 20.24 8.25
CA THR A 83 13.78 20.43 9.44
C THR A 83 14.40 21.84 9.51
N VAL A 84 14.70 22.46 8.37
CA VAL A 84 15.23 23.82 8.28
C VAL A 84 14.59 24.58 7.11
N PRO A 85 14.49 25.92 7.16
CA PRO A 85 14.06 26.73 6.02
C PRO A 85 14.96 26.51 4.80
N ASP A 86 14.38 26.67 3.59
CA ASP A 86 15.08 26.56 2.29
C ASP A 86 15.85 25.25 2.05
N ASN A 87 15.47 24.17 2.75
CA ASN A 87 16.00 22.84 2.51
C ASN A 87 15.66 22.36 1.09
N LYS A 88 16.59 21.66 0.43
CA LYS A 88 16.45 21.15 -0.94
C LYS A 88 16.46 19.62 -1.02
N PHE A 89 16.09 18.97 0.08
CA PHE A 89 16.10 17.51 0.17
C PHE A 89 14.99 16.87 -0.70
N LEU A 90 13.79 17.45 -0.73
CA LEU A 90 12.69 17.09 -1.63
C LEU A 90 12.28 18.29 -2.48
N GLU A 91 12.12 18.07 -3.78
CA GLU A 91 11.49 19.05 -4.68
C GLU A 91 9.99 19.17 -4.39
N SER A 92 9.39 20.31 -4.74
CA SER A 92 7.99 20.62 -4.42
C SER A 92 6.99 19.57 -4.87
N ASN A 93 7.15 19.04 -6.09
CA ASN A 93 6.24 18.02 -6.62
C ASN A 93 6.37 16.71 -5.83
N HIS A 94 7.61 16.28 -5.55
CA HIS A 94 7.86 15.04 -4.82
C HIS A 94 7.42 15.12 -3.36
N TYR A 95 7.53 16.30 -2.73
CA TYR A 95 6.95 16.55 -1.41
C TYR A 95 5.43 16.36 -1.41
N ASN A 96 4.73 16.91 -2.41
CA ASN A 96 3.28 16.78 -2.53
C ASN A 96 2.83 15.33 -2.77
N GLU A 97 3.58 14.57 -3.57
CA GLU A 97 3.36 13.14 -3.80
C GLU A 97 3.50 12.32 -2.50
N ILE A 98 4.59 12.53 -1.76
CA ILE A 98 4.84 11.83 -0.49
C ILE A 98 3.76 12.19 0.53
N PHE A 99 3.40 13.48 0.66
CA PHE A 99 2.35 13.93 1.57
C PHE A 99 0.99 13.31 1.26
N SER A 100 0.59 13.32 -0.01
CA SER A 100 -0.70 12.77 -0.45
C SER A 100 -0.77 11.27 -0.19
N THR A 101 0.28 10.54 -0.57
CA THR A 101 0.33 9.09 -0.39
C THR A 101 0.44 8.67 1.07
N HIS A 102 1.18 9.42 1.90
CA HIS A 102 1.22 9.22 3.36
C HIS A 102 -0.20 9.25 3.95
N GLY A 103 -0.98 10.29 3.64
CA GLY A 103 -2.34 10.44 4.17
C GLY A 103 -3.27 9.29 3.76
N VAL A 104 -3.27 8.95 2.47
CA VAL A 104 -4.09 7.84 1.94
C VAL A 104 -3.68 6.51 2.58
N ILE A 105 -2.38 6.23 2.69
CA ILE A 105 -1.90 4.97 3.26
C ILE A 105 -2.21 4.87 4.74
N MET A 106 -1.97 5.93 5.52
CA MET A 106 -2.20 5.86 6.95
C MET A 106 -3.69 5.67 7.30
N ILE A 107 -4.60 6.31 6.57
CA ILE A 107 -6.03 6.17 6.85
C ILE A 107 -6.56 4.90 6.20
N ILE A 108 -6.47 4.77 4.88
CA ILE A 108 -7.16 3.73 4.11
C ILE A 108 -6.46 2.39 4.18
N PHE A 109 -5.12 2.37 4.10
CA PHE A 109 -4.34 1.13 3.98
C PHE A 109 -3.64 0.68 5.27
N MET A 110 -3.69 1.50 6.33
CA MET A 110 -3.15 1.15 7.65
C MET A 110 -4.26 1.14 8.70
N ALA A 111 -4.89 2.29 9.02
CA ALA A 111 -5.83 2.38 10.13
C ALA A 111 -7.07 1.50 9.91
N MET A 112 -7.70 1.59 8.73
CA MET A 112 -8.88 0.78 8.40
C MET A 112 -8.60 -0.74 8.46
N PRO A 113 -7.61 -1.31 7.77
CA PRO A 113 -7.33 -2.74 7.86
C PRO A 113 -6.81 -3.17 9.23
N PHE A 114 -6.14 -2.28 9.99
CA PHE A 114 -5.77 -2.58 11.37
C PHE A 114 -7.01 -2.83 12.22
N ILE A 115 -7.98 -1.92 12.17
CA ILE A 115 -9.25 -2.04 12.90
C ILE A 115 -10.05 -3.24 12.40
N PHE A 116 -10.21 -3.40 11.08
CA PHE A 116 -10.94 -4.53 10.52
C PHE A 116 -10.28 -5.88 10.81
N GLY A 117 -8.95 -5.94 10.86
CA GLY A 117 -8.20 -7.13 11.24
C GLY A 117 -8.47 -7.52 12.70
N LEU A 118 -8.44 -6.53 13.62
CA LEU A 118 -8.79 -6.75 15.02
C LEU A 118 -10.24 -7.20 15.18
N TRP A 119 -11.20 -6.55 14.51
CA TRP A 119 -12.61 -6.94 14.56
C TRP A 119 -12.85 -8.33 14.00
N ASN A 120 -12.20 -8.67 12.88
CA ASN A 120 -12.26 -10.02 12.31
C ASN A 120 -11.86 -11.09 13.32
N ILE A 121 -10.79 -10.86 14.08
CA ILE A 121 -10.32 -11.84 15.08
C ILE A 121 -11.23 -11.84 16.31
N VAL A 122 -11.46 -10.66 16.89
CA VAL A 122 -11.96 -10.53 18.26
C VAL A 122 -13.50 -10.59 18.33
N VAL A 123 -14.22 -9.95 17.41
CA VAL A 123 -15.68 -9.79 17.54
C VAL A 123 -16.43 -11.12 17.51
N PRO A 124 -16.17 -12.06 16.57
CA PRO A 124 -16.85 -13.35 16.58
C PRO A 124 -16.61 -14.13 17.89
N LEU A 125 -15.40 -14.03 18.45
CA LEU A 125 -15.04 -14.68 19.71
C LEU A 125 -15.78 -14.06 20.91
N GLN A 126 -15.92 -12.73 20.94
CA GLN A 126 -16.62 -12.01 22.01
C GLN A 126 -18.11 -12.33 22.06
N ILE A 127 -18.76 -12.52 20.90
CA ILE A 127 -20.18 -12.86 20.81
C ILE A 127 -20.44 -14.38 20.87
N GLY A 128 -19.39 -15.20 21.03
CA GLY A 128 -19.49 -16.66 21.07
C GLY A 128 -19.91 -17.30 19.74
N ALA A 129 -19.77 -16.58 18.62
CA ALA A 129 -20.05 -17.10 17.29
C ALA A 129 -18.87 -17.94 16.79
N ARG A 130 -19.17 -18.93 15.93
CA ARG A 130 -18.14 -19.77 15.31
C ARG A 130 -17.35 -19.04 14.22
N ASP A 131 -18.01 -18.13 13.51
CA ASP A 131 -17.45 -17.38 12.39
C ASP A 131 -18.33 -16.14 12.09
N VAL A 132 -17.94 -15.33 11.10
CA VAL A 132 -18.73 -14.22 10.56
C VAL A 132 -19.94 -14.73 9.75
N ALA A 133 -20.93 -13.85 9.53
CA ALA A 133 -22.16 -14.21 8.80
C ALA A 133 -21.91 -14.69 7.36
N PHE A 134 -20.90 -14.13 6.68
CA PHE A 134 -20.57 -14.46 5.29
C PHE A 134 -19.05 -14.72 5.12
N PRO A 135 -18.55 -15.93 5.43
CA PRO A 135 -17.11 -16.22 5.44
C PRO A 135 -16.41 -16.06 4.08
N VAL A 136 -17.08 -16.45 2.98
CA VAL A 136 -16.52 -16.30 1.63
C VAL A 136 -16.41 -14.82 1.24
N LEU A 137 -17.44 -14.02 1.53
CA LEU A 137 -17.43 -12.60 1.24
C LEU A 137 -16.32 -11.89 2.03
N ASN A 138 -16.07 -12.31 3.27
CA ASN A 138 -14.97 -11.80 4.08
C ASN A 138 -13.59 -12.02 3.44
N ASN A 139 -13.35 -13.20 2.86
CA ASN A 139 -12.13 -13.46 2.11
C ASN A 139 -12.04 -12.59 0.84
N VAL A 140 -13.13 -12.46 0.09
CA VAL A 140 -13.18 -11.57 -1.09
C VAL A 140 -12.90 -10.11 -0.70
N SER A 141 -13.45 -9.63 0.42
CA SER A 141 -13.19 -8.28 0.93
C SER A 141 -11.70 -8.04 1.18
N PHE A 142 -11.00 -9.02 1.76
CA PHE A 142 -9.55 -8.92 1.97
C PHE A 142 -8.78 -8.79 0.65
N TRP A 143 -9.10 -9.63 -0.35
CA TRP A 143 -8.40 -9.58 -1.63
C TRP A 143 -8.69 -8.31 -2.44
N LEU A 144 -9.91 -7.76 -2.36
CA LEU A 144 -10.23 -6.47 -2.96
C LEU A 144 -9.43 -5.33 -2.33
N PHE A 145 -9.34 -5.33 -0.99
CA PHE A 145 -8.47 -4.41 -0.26
C PHE A 145 -7.00 -4.56 -0.69
N PHE A 146 -6.49 -5.79 -0.71
CA PHE A 146 -5.10 -6.08 -1.06
C PHE A 146 -4.77 -5.68 -2.50
N ALA A 147 -5.68 -5.93 -3.44
CA ALA A 147 -5.52 -5.49 -4.83
C ALA A 147 -5.47 -3.96 -4.95
N GLY A 148 -6.35 -3.24 -4.23
CA GLY A 148 -6.31 -1.78 -4.16
C GLY A 148 -5.01 -1.24 -3.54
N MET A 149 -4.52 -1.90 -2.48
CA MET A 149 -3.25 -1.57 -1.84
C MET A 149 -2.07 -1.74 -2.80
N ILE A 150 -2.02 -2.86 -3.55
CA ILE A 150 -0.98 -3.08 -4.57
C ILE A 150 -1.06 -2.02 -5.66
N LEU A 151 -2.25 -1.76 -6.20
CA LEU A 151 -2.44 -0.77 -7.25
C LEU A 151 -1.95 0.62 -6.81
N PHE A 152 -2.31 1.03 -5.60
CA PHE A 152 -1.89 2.32 -5.07
C PHE A 152 -0.37 2.39 -4.85
N ASN A 153 0.26 1.33 -4.34
CA ASN A 153 1.70 1.30 -4.14
C ASN A 153 2.49 1.19 -5.47
N LEU A 154 1.90 0.61 -6.51
CA LEU A 154 2.50 0.60 -7.85
C LEU A 154 2.63 2.00 -8.44
N SER A 155 1.72 2.95 -8.12
CA SER A 155 1.80 4.34 -8.59
C SER A 155 3.13 5.03 -8.25
N PHE A 156 3.77 4.62 -7.14
CA PHE A 156 5.05 5.18 -6.69
C PHE A 156 6.22 4.82 -7.62
N ILE A 157 6.11 3.68 -8.29
CA ILE A 157 7.16 3.12 -9.15
C ILE A 157 6.83 3.42 -10.61
N ILE A 158 5.54 3.36 -10.95
CA ILE A 158 5.01 3.38 -12.31
C ILE A 158 4.05 4.56 -12.45
N GLY A 159 4.37 5.50 -13.33
CA GLY A 159 3.50 6.64 -13.70
C GLY A 159 3.59 7.85 -12.78
N GLY A 160 3.65 7.68 -11.45
CA GLY A 160 3.71 8.77 -10.48
C GLY A 160 2.55 8.73 -9.49
N SER A 161 2.80 9.21 -8.28
CA SER A 161 1.81 9.25 -7.19
C SER A 161 0.92 10.50 -7.27
N PRO A 162 -0.29 10.48 -6.69
CA PRO A 162 -1.14 11.67 -6.59
C PRO A 162 -0.43 12.80 -5.85
N ALA A 163 -0.55 14.05 -6.33
CA ALA A 163 0.08 15.23 -5.73
C ALA A 163 -0.92 16.27 -5.17
N ALA A 164 -2.22 15.95 -5.12
CA ALA A 164 -3.29 16.89 -4.74
C ALA A 164 -3.86 16.67 -3.32
N GLY A 165 -3.10 16.03 -2.43
CA GLY A 165 -3.49 15.72 -1.06
C GLY A 165 -4.43 14.50 -0.96
N TRP A 166 -4.60 13.98 0.25
CA TRP A 166 -5.46 12.80 0.49
C TRP A 166 -6.95 13.07 0.24
N THR A 167 -7.38 14.34 0.29
CA THR A 167 -8.75 14.76 -0.04
C THR A 167 -8.97 14.94 -1.55
N ASN A 168 -7.89 15.04 -2.32
CA ASN A 168 -7.88 15.13 -3.78
C ASN A 168 -8.90 16.14 -4.34
N TYR A 169 -8.83 17.40 -3.88
CA TYR A 169 -9.81 18.42 -4.25
C TYR A 169 -9.87 18.63 -5.78
N ALA A 170 -11.08 18.54 -6.33
CA ALA A 170 -11.35 18.58 -7.76
C ALA A 170 -10.61 19.67 -8.58
N PRO A 171 -10.55 20.95 -8.15
CA PRO A 171 -9.85 21.95 -8.95
C PRO A 171 -8.37 21.60 -9.11
N LEU A 172 -7.69 21.16 -8.04
CA LEU A 172 -6.26 20.84 -8.05
C LEU A 172 -5.96 19.48 -8.70
N ALA A 173 -6.85 18.49 -8.51
CA ALA A 173 -6.71 17.14 -9.04
C ALA A 173 -6.99 17.04 -10.55
N GLY A 174 -7.64 18.04 -11.13
CA GLY A 174 -7.96 18.09 -12.56
C GLY A 174 -6.81 18.71 -13.37
N GLU A 175 -7.03 19.92 -13.88
CA GLU A 175 -6.13 20.58 -14.84
C GLU A 175 -4.72 20.83 -14.29
N PHE A 176 -4.54 20.92 -12.97
CA PHE A 176 -3.25 21.17 -12.33
C PHE A 176 -2.45 19.90 -12.00
N SER A 177 -3.01 18.70 -12.21
CA SER A 177 -2.35 17.41 -11.97
C SER A 177 -2.63 16.41 -13.11
N PRO A 178 -2.19 16.67 -14.35
CA PRO A 178 -2.56 15.88 -15.54
C PRO A 178 -1.86 14.50 -15.64
N GLY A 179 -1.06 14.13 -14.63
CA GLY A 179 -0.37 12.85 -14.58
C GLY A 179 -1.32 11.67 -14.33
N PRO A 180 -0.80 10.43 -14.37
CA PRO A 180 -1.60 9.24 -14.07
C PRO A 180 -1.94 9.07 -12.57
N GLY A 181 -1.37 9.92 -11.71
CA GLY A 181 -1.53 9.91 -10.26
C GLY A 181 -2.77 10.62 -9.77
#